data_AF-A0A4U9IZD8-F1
#
_entry.id   AF-A0A4U9IZD8-F1
#
_cell.length_a   1.000
_cell.length_b   1.000
_cell.length_c   1.000
_cell.angle_alpha   90.00
_cell.angle_beta   90.00
_cell.angle_gamma   90.00
#
_symmetry.space_group_name_H-M   'P 1'
#
loop_
_entity.id
_entity.type
_entity.pdbx_description
1 polymer ?
#
loop_
_entity_poly.entity_id
_entity_poly.type
_entity_poly.pdbx_seq_one_letter_code
_entity_poly.pdbx_strand_id
1 'polypeptide(L)'
;MRMSASRDAESSHGSSLPLSDLSTHIILKKADLQLKPLKFGMAGGTISSNIRLEGDKKPMHGQAEIQARRLKLKELMPDVELMQKTLGEMNGDATIRGVGNSVAALLATVTVT
;
A
#
# COMPACT_ATOMS: atom_id res chain seq x y z
N MET A 1 -15.95 37.37 19.35
CA MET A 1 -14.91 36.98 18.37
C MET A 1 -15.33 35.64 17.76
N ARG A 2 -15.73 35.61 16.49
CA ARG A 2 -16.15 34.38 15.78
C ARG A 2 -14.99 33.96 14.88
N MET A 3 -14.44 32.77 15.08
CA MET A 3 -13.50 32.17 14.15
C MET A 3 -14.25 31.11 13.34
N SER A 4 -14.55 31.46 12.10
CA SER A 4 -14.93 30.53 11.04
C SER A 4 -13.66 30.01 10.39
N ALA A 5 -13.45 28.70 10.43
CA ALA A 5 -12.50 28.01 9.56
C ALA A 5 -13.30 27.05 8.68
N SER A 6 -13.80 27.59 7.58
CA SER A 6 -14.19 26.84 6.38
C SER A 6 -13.00 26.93 5.42
N ARG A 7 -12.79 25.88 4.61
CA ARG A 7 -11.77 25.70 3.56
C ARG A 7 -10.49 25.02 4.01
N ASP A 8 -9.96 24.00 3.36
CA ASP A 8 -10.37 23.23 2.19
C ASP A 8 -9.69 21.86 2.41
N ALA A 9 -10.43 20.76 2.25
CA ALA A 9 -9.78 19.47 2.07
C ALA A 9 -9.18 19.49 0.66
N GLU A 10 -8.05 20.18 0.52
CA GLU A 10 -7.24 20.18 -0.68
C GLU A 10 -6.71 18.75 -0.85
N SER A 11 -7.45 17.97 -1.64
CA SER A 11 -6.97 16.70 -2.17
C SER A 11 -5.81 17.04 -3.10
N SER A 12 -4.62 17.19 -2.51
CA SER A 12 -3.39 17.47 -3.21
C SER A 12 -3.14 16.36 -4.22
N HIS A 13 -2.93 16.76 -5.47
CA HIS A 13 -2.73 15.91 -6.63
C HIS A 13 -1.64 14.85 -6.37
N GLY A 14 -2.08 13.61 -6.26
CA GLY A 14 -1.32 12.42 -6.57
C GLY A 14 -2.31 11.50 -7.26
N SER A 15 -1.99 11.04 -8.47
CA SER A 15 -2.81 10.16 -9.30
C SER A 15 -3.71 9.28 -8.45
N SER A 16 -5.03 9.50 -8.48
CA SER A 16 -6.00 8.70 -7.73
C SER A 16 -5.71 7.25 -8.05
N LEU A 17 -4.99 6.55 -7.17
CA LEU A 17 -4.62 5.16 -7.37
C LEU A 17 -5.95 4.44 -7.64
N PRO A 18 -6.10 3.74 -8.79
CA PRO A 18 -7.36 3.13 -9.19
C PRO A 18 -7.66 1.94 -8.29
N LEU A 19 -7.99 2.23 -7.03
CA LEU A 19 -8.22 1.29 -5.95
C LEU A 19 -9.69 0.87 -5.99
N SER A 20 -9.94 -0.43 -5.95
CA SER A 20 -11.29 -0.99 -5.82
C SER A 20 -11.30 -2.15 -4.83
N ASP A 21 -12.50 -2.61 -4.43
CA ASP A 21 -12.70 -3.92 -3.80
C ASP A 21 -11.77 -4.21 -2.60
N LEU A 22 -11.62 -3.20 -1.73
CA LEU A 22 -10.79 -3.30 -0.54
C LEU A 22 -11.41 -4.25 0.48
N SER A 23 -10.68 -5.28 0.87
CA SER A 23 -11.05 -6.20 1.93
C SER A 23 -9.84 -6.53 2.80
N THR A 24 -10.04 -6.65 4.10
CA THR A 24 -8.96 -7.01 5.02
C THR A 24 -9.50 -7.76 6.22
N HIS A 25 -8.68 -8.64 6.79
CA HIS A 25 -8.92 -9.22 8.10
C HIS A 25 -7.81 -8.80 9.06
N ILE A 26 -8.21 -8.13 10.14
CA ILE A 26 -7.29 -7.54 11.12
C ILE A 26 -7.31 -8.38 12.40
N ILE A 27 -6.12 -8.78 12.85
CA ILE A 27 -5.90 -9.50 14.12
C ILE A 27 -4.93 -8.68 14.96
N LEU A 28 -5.30 -8.38 16.20
CA LEU A 28 -4.41 -7.72 17.16
C LEU A 28 -4.33 -8.53 18.45
N LYS A 29 -3.12 -8.98 18.82
CA LYS A 29 -2.90 -9.75 20.04
C LYS A 29 -1.58 -9.37 20.68
N LYS A 30 -1.61 -8.87 21.93
CA LYS A 30 -0.39 -8.53 22.70
C LYS A 30 0.60 -7.65 21.90
N ALA A 31 0.10 -6.57 21.31
CA ALA A 31 0.87 -5.66 20.44
C ALA A 31 1.40 -6.26 19.12
N ASP A 32 1.02 -7.50 18.77
CA ASP A 32 1.24 -8.08 17.44
C ASP A 32 0.02 -7.80 16.56
N LEU A 33 0.16 -6.90 15.58
CA LEU A 33 -0.88 -6.55 14.60
C LEU A 33 -0.64 -7.32 13.31
N GLN A 34 -1.68 -7.96 12.78
CA GLN A 34 -1.64 -8.68 11.52
C GLN A 34 -2.80 -8.28 10.61
N LEU A 35 -2.51 -8.09 9.32
CA LEU A 35 -3.50 -7.96 8.26
C LEU A 35 -3.34 -9.16 7.33
N LYS A 36 -4.32 -10.07 7.29
CA LYS A 36 -4.18 -11.38 6.64
C LYS A 36 -5.49 -11.90 6.03
N PRO A 37 -5.69 -11.79 4.72
CA PRO A 37 -4.98 -10.91 3.80
C PRO A 37 -5.60 -9.50 3.77
N LEU A 38 -4.80 -8.50 3.42
CA LEU A 38 -5.26 -7.23 2.88
C LEU A 38 -5.32 -7.37 1.35
N LYS A 39 -6.49 -7.21 0.75
CA LYS A 39 -6.70 -7.34 -0.71
C LYS A 39 -7.40 -6.12 -1.27
N PHE A 40 -7.01 -5.72 -2.46
CA PHE A 40 -7.65 -4.65 -3.20
C PHE A 40 -7.40 -4.79 -4.70
N GLY A 41 -8.33 -4.30 -5.51
CA GLY A 41 -8.15 -4.12 -6.94
C GLY A 41 -7.25 -2.92 -7.22
N MET A 42 -6.39 -3.04 -8.23
CA MET A 42 -5.55 -1.94 -8.71
C MET A 42 -5.25 -2.10 -10.19
N ALA A 43 -5.40 -1.03 -10.97
CA ALA A 43 -5.06 -1.00 -12.41
C ALA A 43 -5.67 -2.18 -13.20
N GLY A 44 -6.93 -2.52 -12.89
CA GLY A 44 -7.66 -3.65 -13.48
C GLY A 44 -7.19 -5.05 -13.06
N GLY A 45 -6.21 -5.15 -12.16
CA GLY A 45 -5.73 -6.39 -11.55
C GLY A 45 -5.98 -6.42 -10.04
N THR A 46 -5.17 -7.20 -9.31
CA THR A 46 -5.34 -7.40 -7.87
C THR A 46 -4.00 -7.35 -7.14
N ILE A 47 -4.01 -6.68 -5.99
CA ILE A 47 -2.96 -6.78 -4.99
C ILE A 47 -3.50 -7.52 -3.76
N SER A 48 -2.71 -8.47 -3.27
CA SER A 48 -2.91 -9.14 -2.00
C SER A 48 -1.65 -8.97 -1.17
N SER A 49 -1.80 -8.62 0.10
CA SER A 49 -0.68 -8.51 1.03
C SER A 49 -0.98 -9.13 2.38
N ASN A 50 0.08 -9.63 3.02
CA ASN A 50 0.08 -10.01 4.42
C ASN A 50 1.02 -9.07 5.15
N ILE A 51 0.51 -8.38 6.16
CA ILE A 51 1.30 -7.42 6.94
C ILE A 51 1.34 -7.90 8.39
N ARG A 52 2.52 -7.82 9.02
CA ARG A 52 2.71 -8.09 10.44
C ARG A 52 3.57 -6.99 11.07
N LEU A 53 3.09 -6.42 12.18
CA LEU A 53 3.81 -5.46 12.99
C LEU A 53 3.95 -6.01 14.41
N GLU A 54 5.19 -6.18 14.86
CA GLU A 54 5.57 -6.70 16.18
C GLU A 54 5.82 -5.53 17.13
N GLY A 55 4.76 -4.94 17.65
CA GLY A 55 4.81 -3.77 18.53
C GLY A 55 5.34 -4.06 19.94
N ASP A 56 5.51 -5.33 20.30
CA ASP A 56 6.18 -5.79 21.52
C ASP A 56 7.71 -5.68 21.44
N LYS A 57 8.27 -5.55 20.22
CA LYS A 57 9.71 -5.33 19.99
C LYS A 57 10.06 -3.85 20.03
N LYS A 58 11.29 -3.53 20.44
CA LYS A 58 11.84 -2.16 20.46
C LYS A 58 13.21 -2.12 19.77
N PRO A 59 13.35 -1.43 18.62
CA PRO A 59 12.27 -0.80 17.84
C PRO A 59 11.25 -1.83 17.33
N MET A 60 10.02 -1.40 17.02
CA MET A 60 8.99 -2.30 16.47
C MET A 60 9.47 -2.86 15.12
N HIS A 61 9.22 -4.16 14.88
CA HIS A 61 9.55 -4.81 13.61
C HIS A 61 8.32 -4.86 12.70
N GLY A 62 8.50 -4.58 11.42
CA GLY A 62 7.45 -4.69 10.41
C GLY A 62 7.88 -5.59 9.26
N GLN A 63 6.95 -6.42 8.78
CA GLN A 63 7.08 -7.19 7.55
C GLN A 63 5.80 -7.08 6.72
N ALA A 64 5.97 -6.93 5.41
CA ALA A 64 4.89 -7.03 4.44
C ALA A 64 5.30 -7.96 3.30
N GLU A 65 4.45 -8.92 2.99
CA GLU A 65 4.55 -9.75 1.78
C GLU A 65 3.46 -9.27 0.83
N ILE A 66 3.82 -8.94 -0.40
CA ILE A 66 2.92 -8.32 -1.38
C ILE A 66 2.97 -9.15 -2.65
N GLN A 67 1.79 -9.46 -3.18
CA GLN A 67 1.61 -10.12 -4.47
C GLN A 67 0.75 -9.23 -5.35
N ALA A 68 1.30 -8.86 -6.50
CA ALA A 68 0.64 -8.11 -7.56
C ALA A 68 0.39 -9.06 -8.73
N ARG A 69 -0.87 -9.12 -9.18
CA ARG A 69 -1.28 -9.99 -10.29
C ARG A 69 -2.11 -9.22 -11.30
N ARG A 70 -1.79 -9.43 -12.58
CA ARG A 70 -2.53 -8.92 -13.75
C ARG A 70 -2.77 -7.41 -13.73
N LEU A 71 -1.81 -6.64 -13.24
CA LEU A 71 -1.94 -5.18 -13.22
C LEU A 71 -1.70 -4.65 -14.62
N LYS A 72 -2.64 -3.90 -15.20
CA LYS A 72 -2.52 -3.42 -16.59
C LYS A 72 -1.50 -2.30 -16.68
N LEU A 73 -0.49 -2.47 -17.53
CA LEU A 73 0.60 -1.50 -17.67
C LEU A 73 0.12 -0.11 -18.10
N LYS A 74 -0.87 -0.03 -18.98
CA LYS A 74 -1.47 1.24 -19.43
C LYS A 74 -2.12 2.06 -18.29
N GLU A 75 -2.66 1.37 -17.27
CA GLU A 75 -3.33 2.00 -16.12
C GLU A 75 -2.33 2.33 -15.00
N LEU A 76 -1.23 1.57 -14.89
CA LEU A 76 -0.14 1.83 -13.94
C LEU A 76 0.80 2.94 -14.39
N MET A 77 1.05 3.04 -15.70
CA MET A 77 2.01 3.98 -16.30
C MET A 77 1.29 4.82 -17.37
N PRO A 78 0.29 5.63 -16.98
CA PRO A 78 -0.52 6.40 -17.93
C PRO A 78 0.31 7.36 -18.78
N ASP A 79 1.35 7.95 -18.19
CA ASP A 79 2.17 8.99 -18.80
C ASP A 79 3.26 8.46 -19.74
N VAL A 80 3.37 7.14 -19.91
CA VAL A 80 4.34 6.51 -20.81
C VAL A 80 3.63 6.10 -22.10
N GLU A 81 3.87 6.83 -23.19
CA GLU A 81 3.22 6.60 -24.49
C GLU A 81 3.34 5.16 -25.00
N LEU A 82 4.47 4.50 -24.73
CA LEU A 82 4.69 3.10 -25.10
C LEU A 82 3.70 2.16 -24.38
N MET A 83 3.38 2.44 -23.12
CA MET A 83 2.47 1.61 -22.32
C MET A 83 1.01 1.78 -22.75
N GLN A 84 0.64 2.95 -23.28
CA GLN A 84 -0.71 3.20 -23.82
C GLN A 84 -1.06 2.34 -25.02
N LYS A 85 -0.06 1.89 -25.78
CA LYS A 85 -0.24 1.01 -26.94
C LYS A 85 -0.17 -0.48 -26.58
N THR A 86 0.12 -0.81 -25.33
CA THR A 86 0.40 -2.18 -24.90
C THR A 86 -0.81 -2.78 -24.16
N LEU A 87 -1.19 -4.02 -24.51
CA LEU A 87 -2.17 -4.83 -23.77
C LEU A 87 -1.52 -5.68 -22.65
N GLY A 88 -0.34 -5.26 -22.20
CA GLY A 88 0.51 -6.02 -21.31
C GLY A 88 0.10 -5.90 -19.85
N GLU A 89 0.45 -6.92 -19.09
CA GLU A 89 0.19 -7.00 -17.65
C GLU A 89 1.50 -7.12 -16.87
N MET A 90 1.50 -6.56 -15.67
CA MET A 90 2.56 -6.68 -14.69
C MET A 90 2.15 -7.65 -13.58
N ASN A 91 3.05 -8.56 -13.26
CA ASN A 91 2.98 -9.44 -12.10
C ASN A 91 4.24 -9.22 -11.28
N GLY A 92 4.12 -9.31 -9.96
CA GLY A 92 5.26 -9.15 -9.07
C GLY A 92 4.97 -9.71 -7.69
N ASP A 93 6.05 -10.10 -7.02
CA ASP A 93 6.04 -10.47 -5.63
C ASP A 93 7.15 -9.66 -4.95
N ALA A 94 6.85 -9.10 -3.78
CA ALA A 94 7.81 -8.32 -3.02
C ALA A 94 7.70 -8.66 -1.55
N THR A 95 8.85 -8.76 -0.89
CA THR A 95 8.90 -8.80 0.58
C THR A 95 9.61 -7.56 1.08
N ILE A 96 8.93 -6.84 1.96
CA ILE A 96 9.44 -5.62 2.57
C ILE A 96 9.63 -5.89 4.06
N ARG A 97 10.79 -5.51 4.58
CA ARG A 97 11.09 -5.55 6.01
C ARG A 97 11.58 -4.18 6.46
N GLY A 98 11.23 -3.80 7.68
CA GLY A 98 11.65 -2.55 8.29
C GLY A 98 11.56 -2.59 9.80
N VAL A 99 12.17 -1.60 10.45
CA VAL A 99 12.05 -1.37 11.89
C VAL A 99 11.70 0.08 12.17
N GLY A 100 10.87 0.36 13.18
CA GLY A 100 10.45 1.72 13.50
C GLY A 100 9.14 1.78 14.25
N ASN A 101 8.88 2.90 14.95
CA ASN A 101 7.73 3.06 15.84
C ASN A 101 6.46 3.60 15.14
N SER A 102 6.46 3.64 13.80
CA SER A 102 5.37 4.16 12.97
C SER A 102 5.48 3.56 11.56
N VAL A 103 4.36 3.42 10.84
CA VAL A 103 4.36 3.00 9.43
C VAL A 103 5.25 3.92 8.59
N ALA A 104 5.24 5.23 8.84
CA ALA A 104 6.12 6.18 8.15
C ALA A 104 7.60 5.96 8.49
N ALA A 105 7.92 5.62 9.74
CA ALA A 105 9.28 5.30 10.16
C ALA A 105 9.76 3.96 9.59
N LEU A 106 8.85 2.98 9.47
CA LEU A 106 9.11 1.73 8.78
C LEU A 106 9.44 2.00 7.30
N LEU A 107 8.62 2.81 6.62
CA LEU A 107 8.83 3.21 5.22
C LEU A 107 10.15 3.96 4.98
N ALA A 108 10.64 4.71 5.97
CA ALA A 108 11.93 5.41 5.90
C ALA A 108 13.17 4.48 5.96
N THR A 109 13.02 3.25 6.47
CA THR A 109 14.11 2.25 6.60
C THR A 109 13.96 1.07 5.65
N VAL A 110 12.93 1.09 4.80
CA VAL A 110 12.55 -0.04 3.95
C VAL A 110 13.73 -0.56 3.14
N THR A 111 14.01 -1.85 3.33
CA THR A 111 14.86 -2.62 2.44
C THR A 111 13.96 -3.56 1.64
N VAL A 112 14.02 -3.47 0.32
CA VAL A 112 13.31 -4.37 -0.60
C VAL A 112 14.28 -5.50 -0.97
N THR A 113 13.83 -6.75 -0.82
CA THR A 113 14.57 -7.96 -1.23
C THR A 113 13.78 -8.76 -2.23
#